data_AF-A0A946BRJ9-F1
#
_entry.id   AF-A0A946BRJ9-F1
#
_cell.length_a   1.000
_cell.length_b   1.000
_cell.length_c   1.000
_cell.angle_alpha   90.00
_cell.angle_beta   90.00
_cell.angle_gamma   90.00
#
_symmetry.space_group_name_H-M   'P 1'
#
loop_
_entity.id
_entity.type
_entity.pdbx_description
1 polymer ?
#
loop_
_entity_poly.entity_id
_entity_poly.type
_entity_poly.pdbx_seq_one_letter_code
_entity_poly.pdbx_strand_id
1 'polypeptide(L)'
;MSLIEFDNESDYSAIIKVVGVGGGGNNAVNSMVRDNIRGVEFIIANTDLQTLEKSECPGKIQIGGELTRGLGAGSNPGVGRDAAEESEATIREMLEGADMAFVTAGMGGGTGTGAAPIIARIAKEAGALTVGVVTKPFAFEGKRRLRQAEEGIQELKEAVDTLIVIPNQKLLSYVGKQTSFTGAFSLVDDVLKQAVCSISDLIVTPGLINLDFADVKCIMGSMGKALMGSGTASGEMRAVEAAQKAISSPLLDEATVDGAKGILINITGGEDLTLLEINEASMMIQENAHEDAHIIFGAVIDKQMEGEMRVTVIATGFEEAEPVRTEERPALRKVVGGSPISENDSDSTSYKHLKSLASSIKEENPDASSLTANFDIPTFLRKHAD
;
A
#
# COMPACT_ATOMS: atom_id res chain seq x y z
N MET A 1 10.29 -40.82 -44.56
CA MET A 1 10.26 -39.49 -43.93
C MET A 1 9.35 -39.59 -42.74
N SER A 2 9.89 -39.91 -41.56
CA SER A 2 9.16 -39.71 -40.31
C SER A 2 9.17 -38.22 -40.03
N LEU A 3 8.00 -37.61 -39.91
CA LEU A 3 7.88 -36.27 -39.35
C LEU A 3 8.51 -36.31 -37.96
N ILE A 4 9.53 -35.46 -37.77
CA ILE A 4 9.96 -35.06 -36.45
C ILE A 4 8.88 -34.09 -35.99
N GLU A 5 7.97 -34.55 -35.13
CA GLU A 5 7.21 -33.64 -34.28
C GLU A 5 8.23 -32.94 -33.41
N PHE A 6 8.40 -31.63 -33.63
CA PHE A 6 9.04 -30.78 -32.64
C PHE A 6 8.10 -30.82 -31.43
N ASP A 7 8.58 -31.42 -30.33
CA ASP A 7 8.03 -31.14 -29.00
C ASP A 7 7.94 -29.62 -28.89
N ASN A 8 6.72 -29.10 -28.72
CA ASN A 8 6.51 -27.71 -28.34
C ASN A 8 7.38 -27.49 -27.09
N GLU A 9 8.39 -26.64 -27.20
CA GLU A 9 9.05 -26.05 -26.04
C GLU A 9 7.94 -25.56 -25.13
N SER A 10 7.82 -26.22 -23.98
CA SER A 10 6.82 -25.87 -22.99
C SER A 10 7.25 -24.53 -22.42
N ASP A 11 6.73 -23.44 -23.00
CA ASP A 11 6.76 -22.12 -22.37
C ASP A 11 6.07 -22.26 -21.01
N TYR A 12 6.84 -22.57 -19.97
CA TYR A 12 6.40 -22.54 -18.57
C TYR A 12 6.14 -21.08 -18.21
N SER A 13 5.01 -20.54 -18.67
CA SER A 13 4.49 -19.27 -18.22
C SER A 13 3.94 -19.47 -16.80
N ALA A 14 4.38 -18.64 -15.86
CA ALA A 14 3.91 -18.70 -14.49
C ALA A 14 2.39 -18.51 -14.43
N ILE A 15 1.70 -19.36 -13.66
CA ILE A 15 0.25 -19.29 -13.50
C ILE A 15 -0.07 -18.21 -12.46
N ILE A 16 -0.64 -17.10 -12.92
CA ILE A 16 -1.02 -15.96 -12.09
C ILE A 16 -2.54 -15.98 -11.86
N LYS A 17 -2.96 -15.99 -10.59
CA LYS A 17 -4.37 -15.87 -10.19
C LYS A 17 -4.62 -14.56 -9.46
N VAL A 18 -5.72 -13.88 -9.78
CA VAL A 18 -6.16 -12.66 -9.09
C VAL A 18 -7.49 -12.91 -8.41
N VAL A 19 -7.51 -12.78 -7.09
CA VAL A 19 -8.67 -13.01 -6.23
C VAL A 19 -9.21 -11.69 -5.70
N GLY A 20 -10.39 -11.30 -6.17
CA GLY A 20 -11.15 -10.17 -5.65
C GLY A 20 -12.01 -10.59 -4.46
N VAL A 21 -11.79 -9.99 -3.29
CA VAL A 21 -12.48 -10.37 -2.05
C VAL A 21 -13.45 -9.27 -1.61
N GLY A 22 -14.72 -9.63 -1.48
CA GLY A 22 -15.81 -8.73 -1.10
C GLY A 22 -16.13 -7.68 -2.17
N GLY A 23 -16.98 -6.70 -1.84
CA GLY A 23 -17.49 -5.74 -2.83
C GLY A 23 -16.41 -4.93 -3.57
N GLY A 24 -15.44 -4.37 -2.84
CA GLY A 24 -14.37 -3.57 -3.45
C GLY A 24 -13.43 -4.41 -4.33
N GLY A 25 -13.02 -5.59 -3.85
CA GLY A 25 -12.20 -6.50 -4.65
C GLY A 25 -12.92 -7.02 -5.89
N ASN A 26 -14.20 -7.36 -5.76
CA ASN A 26 -15.04 -7.78 -6.89
C ASN A 26 -15.15 -6.68 -7.96
N ASN A 27 -15.29 -5.41 -7.55
CA ASN A 27 -15.35 -4.29 -8.50
C ASN A 27 -14.04 -4.13 -9.26
N ALA A 28 -12.90 -4.17 -8.56
CA ALA A 28 -11.58 -4.11 -9.19
C ALA A 28 -11.38 -5.26 -10.18
N VAL A 29 -11.69 -6.50 -9.80
CA VAL A 29 -11.58 -7.67 -10.70
C VAL A 29 -12.53 -7.57 -11.89
N ASN A 30 -13.78 -7.13 -11.69
CA ASN A 30 -14.70 -6.91 -12.81
C ASN A 30 -14.19 -5.82 -13.77
N SER A 31 -13.48 -4.81 -13.26
CA SER A 31 -12.80 -3.82 -14.10
C SER A 31 -11.69 -4.48 -14.92
N MET A 32 -10.85 -5.29 -14.28
CA MET A 32 -9.76 -6.03 -14.91
C MET A 32 -10.26 -6.99 -16.02
N VAL A 33 -11.36 -7.70 -15.77
CA VAL A 33 -11.97 -8.61 -16.75
C VAL A 33 -12.50 -7.84 -17.97
N ARG A 34 -13.16 -6.70 -17.76
CA ARG A 34 -13.68 -5.85 -18.86
C ARG A 34 -12.56 -5.26 -19.72
N ASP A 35 -11.42 -4.96 -19.11
CA ASP A 35 -10.23 -4.44 -19.79
C ASP A 35 -9.44 -5.56 -20.53
N ASN A 36 -9.89 -6.82 -20.46
CA ASN A 36 -9.29 -7.98 -21.15
C ASN A 36 -7.79 -8.19 -20.85
N ILE A 37 -7.39 -8.02 -19.59
CA ILE A 37 -6.03 -8.34 -19.14
C ILE A 37 -5.74 -9.82 -19.41
N ARG A 38 -4.59 -10.11 -20.03
CA ARG A 38 -4.23 -11.44 -20.54
C ARG A 38 -3.34 -12.20 -19.56
N GLY A 39 -3.39 -13.54 -19.67
CA GLY A 39 -2.56 -14.49 -18.93
C GLY A 39 -2.67 -14.39 -17.40
N VAL A 40 -3.85 -13.97 -16.94
CA VAL A 40 -4.22 -13.95 -15.53
C VAL A 40 -5.57 -14.63 -15.38
N GLU A 41 -5.71 -15.51 -14.39
CA GLU A 41 -6.98 -16.13 -14.03
C GLU A 41 -7.69 -15.30 -12.97
N PHE A 42 -8.91 -14.86 -13.27
CA PHE A 42 -9.70 -14.05 -12.35
C PHE A 42 -10.64 -14.90 -11.51
N ILE A 43 -10.62 -14.65 -10.20
CA ILE A 43 -11.48 -15.26 -9.20
C ILE A 43 -12.10 -14.14 -8.37
N ILE A 44 -13.37 -14.27 -8.03
CA ILE A 44 -14.02 -13.43 -7.01
C ILE A 44 -14.54 -14.28 -5.86
N ALA A 45 -14.43 -13.77 -4.64
CA ALA A 45 -14.90 -14.41 -3.42
C ALA A 45 -15.78 -13.44 -2.63
N ASN A 46 -17.04 -13.82 -2.39
CA ASN A 46 -17.97 -12.94 -1.67
C ASN A 46 -19.03 -13.73 -0.88
N THR A 47 -19.46 -13.15 0.23
CA THR A 47 -20.59 -13.61 1.05
C THR A 47 -21.95 -13.16 0.48
N ASP A 48 -21.95 -12.12 -0.37
CA ASP A 48 -23.16 -11.63 -1.02
C ASP A 48 -23.35 -12.30 -2.39
N LEU A 49 -24.38 -13.14 -2.48
CA LEU A 49 -24.69 -13.91 -3.69
C LEU A 49 -25.15 -13.00 -4.84
N GLN A 50 -25.88 -11.92 -4.55
CA GLN A 50 -26.37 -11.01 -5.60
C GLN A 50 -25.21 -10.30 -6.31
N THR A 51 -24.15 -10.00 -5.56
CA THR A 51 -22.94 -9.40 -6.11
C THR A 51 -22.17 -10.41 -6.98
N LEU A 52 -22.14 -11.69 -6.62
CA LEU A 52 -21.50 -12.75 -7.42
C LEU A 52 -22.24 -13.03 -8.73
N GLU A 53 -23.57 -13.11 -8.69
CA GLU A 53 -24.40 -13.40 -9.87
C GLU A 53 -24.24 -12.33 -10.95
N LYS A 54 -24.15 -11.05 -10.55
CA LYS A 54 -23.99 -9.91 -11.47
C LYS A 54 -22.60 -9.78 -12.07
N SER A 55 -21.59 -10.44 -11.50
CA SER A 55 -20.22 -10.32 -11.98
C SER A 55 -19.99 -11.08 -13.30
N GLU A 56 -19.15 -10.51 -14.15
CA GLU A 56 -18.70 -11.09 -15.41
C GLU A 56 -17.48 -12.03 -15.23
N CYS A 57 -16.93 -12.11 -14.02
CA CYS A 57 -15.78 -12.94 -13.70
C CYS A 57 -16.10 -14.45 -13.86
N PRO A 58 -15.23 -15.23 -14.53
CA PRO A 58 -15.46 -16.66 -14.72
C PRO A 58 -15.32 -17.46 -13.41
N GLY A 59 -14.32 -17.16 -12.58
CA GLY A 59 -14.11 -17.83 -11.30
C GLY A 59 -14.92 -17.16 -10.19
N LYS A 60 -15.91 -17.86 -9.63
CA LYS A 60 -16.77 -17.32 -8.56
C LYS A 60 -16.81 -18.27 -7.37
N ILE A 61 -16.54 -17.75 -6.19
CA ILE A 61 -16.60 -18.48 -4.93
C ILE A 61 -17.60 -17.78 -4.00
N GLN A 62 -18.71 -18.45 -3.71
CA GLN A 62 -19.58 -18.04 -2.63
C GLN A 62 -18.99 -18.55 -1.31
N ILE A 63 -18.58 -17.63 -0.45
CA ILE A 63 -18.05 -17.95 0.88
C ILE A 63 -19.13 -17.76 1.95
N GLY A 64 -19.15 -18.62 2.97
CA GLY A 64 -20.11 -18.54 4.07
C GLY A 64 -21.57 -18.68 3.62
N GLY A 65 -21.84 -19.63 2.73
CA GLY A 65 -23.17 -19.87 2.18
C GLY A 65 -24.18 -20.24 3.27
N GLU A 66 -23.77 -21.07 4.24
CA GLU A 66 -24.60 -21.47 5.37
C GLU A 66 -24.71 -20.34 6.41
N LEU A 67 -23.59 -19.71 6.74
CA LEU A 67 -23.50 -18.65 7.75
C LEU A 67 -24.32 -17.40 7.38
N THR A 68 -24.18 -16.92 6.15
CA THR A 68 -24.74 -15.63 5.72
C THR A 68 -26.04 -15.78 4.93
N ARG A 69 -26.37 -16.99 4.47
CA ARG A 69 -27.48 -17.26 3.56
C ARG A 69 -27.42 -16.40 2.29
N GLY A 70 -26.21 -16.02 1.86
CA GLY A 70 -25.96 -15.20 0.68
C GLY A 70 -26.27 -13.71 0.84
N LEU A 71 -26.48 -13.22 2.07
CA LEU A 71 -26.87 -11.82 2.36
C LEU A 71 -25.70 -10.89 2.71
N GLY A 72 -24.47 -11.42 2.72
CA GLY A 72 -23.28 -10.66 3.07
C GLY A 72 -22.92 -10.65 4.56
N ALA A 73 -21.73 -10.15 4.88
CA ALA A 73 -21.17 -10.15 6.23
C ALA A 73 -21.62 -8.98 7.15
N GLY A 74 -22.51 -8.10 6.69
CA GLY A 74 -23.08 -7.02 7.53
C GLY A 74 -22.06 -6.04 8.13
N SER A 75 -20.94 -5.77 7.42
CA SER A 75 -19.81 -4.96 7.94
C SER A 75 -19.14 -5.51 9.21
N ASN A 76 -19.27 -6.82 9.45
CA ASN A 76 -18.58 -7.52 10.52
C ASN A 76 -17.42 -8.37 9.95
N PRO A 77 -16.15 -7.99 10.22
CA PRO A 77 -14.99 -8.78 9.80
C PRO A 77 -15.00 -10.21 10.33
N GLY A 78 -15.49 -10.46 11.54
CA GLY A 78 -15.58 -11.81 12.11
C GLY A 78 -16.43 -12.74 11.24
N VAL A 79 -17.59 -12.26 10.78
CA VAL A 79 -18.45 -13.04 9.86
C VAL A 79 -17.75 -13.29 8.52
N GLY A 80 -16.97 -12.32 8.02
CA GLY A 80 -16.18 -12.50 6.80
C GLY A 80 -15.09 -13.56 6.96
N ARG A 81 -14.45 -13.62 8.14
CA ARG A 81 -13.44 -14.62 8.49
C ARG A 81 -14.05 -16.01 8.56
N ASP A 82 -15.09 -16.18 9.39
CA ASP A 82 -15.78 -17.45 9.58
C ASP A 82 -16.33 -17.98 8.24
N ALA A 83 -16.83 -17.09 7.38
CA ALA A 83 -17.28 -17.43 6.04
C ALA A 83 -16.17 -17.98 5.14
N ALA A 84 -14.96 -17.42 5.22
CA ALA A 84 -13.82 -17.91 4.45
C ALA A 84 -13.30 -19.25 4.98
N GLU A 85 -13.30 -19.43 6.32
CA GLU A 85 -12.93 -20.69 6.96
C GLU A 85 -13.92 -21.82 6.64
N GLU A 86 -15.23 -21.53 6.61
CA GLU A 86 -16.28 -22.47 6.17
C GLU A 86 -16.01 -22.99 4.75
N SER A 87 -15.46 -22.13 3.89
CA SER A 87 -15.25 -22.40 2.45
C SER A 87 -13.78 -22.70 2.09
N GLU A 88 -12.95 -23.05 3.06
CA GLU A 88 -11.50 -23.25 2.88
C GLU A 88 -11.18 -24.28 1.79
N ALA A 89 -11.91 -25.40 1.74
CA ALA A 89 -11.68 -26.45 0.76
C ALA A 89 -11.85 -25.95 -0.69
N THR A 90 -12.94 -25.22 -0.95
CA THR A 90 -13.24 -24.64 -2.26
C THR A 90 -12.23 -23.56 -2.64
N ILE A 91 -11.80 -22.74 -1.67
CA ILE A 91 -10.77 -21.72 -1.91
C ILE A 91 -9.44 -22.39 -2.28
N ARG A 92 -9.05 -23.45 -1.57
CA ARG A 92 -7.82 -24.20 -1.84
C ARG A 92 -7.82 -24.83 -3.22
N GLU A 93 -8.92 -25.48 -3.62
CA GLU A 93 -9.08 -26.07 -4.96
C GLU A 93 -8.92 -25.02 -6.06
N MET A 94 -9.55 -23.86 -5.90
CA MET A 94 -9.47 -22.77 -6.90
C MET A 94 -8.08 -22.12 -6.98
N LEU A 95 -7.29 -22.18 -5.91
CA LEU A 95 -5.94 -21.61 -5.84
C LEU A 95 -4.83 -22.62 -6.17
N GLU A 96 -5.16 -23.90 -6.29
CA GLU A 96 -4.19 -24.94 -6.62
C GLU A 96 -3.51 -24.67 -7.97
N GLY A 97 -2.21 -24.94 -8.04
CA GLY A 97 -1.38 -24.72 -9.23
C GLY A 97 -1.02 -23.25 -9.52
N ALA A 98 -1.38 -22.29 -8.67
CA ALA A 98 -0.94 -20.91 -8.82
C ALA A 98 0.53 -20.75 -8.41
N ASP A 99 1.37 -20.23 -9.32
CA ASP A 99 2.72 -19.80 -8.98
C ASP A 99 2.68 -18.46 -8.22
N MET A 100 1.70 -17.61 -8.57
CA MET A 100 1.49 -16.31 -7.97
C MET A 100 0.00 -16.03 -7.74
N ALA A 101 -0.33 -15.49 -6.58
CA ALA A 101 -1.70 -15.11 -6.22
C ALA A 101 -1.76 -13.65 -5.76
N PHE A 102 -2.55 -12.84 -6.46
CA PHE A 102 -2.92 -11.50 -6.00
C PHE A 102 -4.22 -11.57 -5.20
N VAL A 103 -4.23 -11.04 -4.00
CA VAL A 103 -5.44 -10.90 -3.18
C VAL A 103 -5.81 -9.42 -3.10
N THR A 104 -6.89 -9.03 -3.77
CA THR A 104 -7.36 -7.64 -3.81
C THR A 104 -8.64 -7.44 -3.01
N ALA A 105 -8.65 -6.43 -2.15
CA ALA A 105 -9.78 -6.15 -1.26
C ALA A 105 -9.90 -4.67 -0.87
N GLY A 106 -11.13 -4.23 -0.64
CA GLY A 106 -11.42 -2.97 0.04
C GLY A 106 -11.53 -3.19 1.54
N MET A 107 -10.62 -2.60 2.32
CA MET A 107 -10.54 -2.81 3.77
C MET A 107 -11.54 -1.91 4.52
N GLY A 108 -12.00 -2.39 5.68
CA GLY A 108 -12.99 -1.72 6.51
C GLY A 108 -14.44 -2.18 6.28
N GLY A 109 -14.66 -3.08 5.31
CA GLY A 109 -15.90 -3.86 5.20
C GLY A 109 -15.94 -5.06 6.14
N GLY A 110 -16.93 -5.93 5.96
CA GLY A 110 -16.98 -7.23 6.64
C GLY A 110 -16.21 -8.30 5.87
N THR A 111 -16.68 -8.59 4.66
CA THR A 111 -16.14 -9.67 3.82
C THR A 111 -14.69 -9.45 3.44
N GLY A 112 -14.33 -8.32 2.81
CA GLY A 112 -12.96 -8.04 2.40
C GLY A 112 -11.97 -8.09 3.56
N THR A 113 -12.28 -7.37 4.65
CA THR A 113 -11.43 -7.29 5.85
C THR A 113 -11.20 -8.65 6.52
N GLY A 114 -12.24 -9.48 6.64
CA GLY A 114 -12.16 -10.75 7.35
C GLY A 114 -11.70 -11.93 6.51
N ALA A 115 -12.12 -11.99 5.23
CA ALA A 115 -11.85 -13.11 4.35
C ALA A 115 -10.50 -12.99 3.62
N ALA A 116 -10.03 -11.78 3.31
CA ALA A 116 -8.79 -11.60 2.56
C ALA A 116 -7.56 -12.21 3.26
N PRO A 117 -7.36 -12.06 4.59
CA PRO A 117 -6.26 -12.72 5.29
C PRO A 117 -6.31 -14.25 5.20
N ILE A 118 -7.52 -14.83 5.28
CA ILE A 118 -7.71 -16.29 5.20
C ILE A 118 -7.39 -16.80 3.80
N ILE A 119 -7.90 -16.13 2.76
CA ILE A 119 -7.64 -16.48 1.35
C ILE A 119 -6.14 -16.35 1.04
N ALA A 120 -5.49 -15.27 1.50
CA ALA A 120 -4.05 -15.07 1.33
C ALA A 120 -3.23 -16.19 2.00
N ARG A 121 -3.59 -16.59 3.22
CA ARG A 121 -2.94 -17.69 3.92
C ARG A 121 -3.07 -19.00 3.15
N ILE A 122 -4.26 -19.32 2.63
CA ILE A 122 -4.49 -20.52 1.83
C ILE A 122 -3.66 -20.50 0.54
N ALA A 123 -3.57 -19.36 -0.14
CA ALA A 123 -2.73 -19.20 -1.33
C ALA A 123 -1.25 -19.47 -1.02
N LYS A 124 -0.76 -18.91 0.09
CA LYS A 124 0.62 -19.08 0.55
C LYS A 124 0.92 -20.53 0.96
N GLU A 125 0.00 -21.19 1.66
CA GLU A 125 0.08 -22.61 2.00
C GLU A 125 0.09 -23.52 0.76
N ALA A 126 -0.61 -23.11 -0.31
CA ALA A 126 -0.61 -23.80 -1.60
C ALA A 126 0.70 -23.59 -2.40
N GLY A 127 1.63 -22.76 -1.91
CA GLY A 127 2.94 -22.53 -2.50
C GLY A 127 3.04 -21.32 -3.42
N ALA A 128 1.96 -20.53 -3.57
CA ALA A 128 1.95 -19.34 -4.41
C ALA A 128 2.69 -18.17 -3.75
N LEU A 129 3.45 -17.41 -4.53
CA LEU A 129 3.91 -16.07 -4.14
C LEU A 129 2.68 -15.19 -3.95
N THR A 130 2.40 -14.80 -2.71
CA THR A 130 1.13 -14.15 -2.37
C THR A 130 1.31 -12.65 -2.18
N VAL A 131 0.66 -11.85 -3.03
CA VAL A 131 0.70 -10.39 -2.99
C VAL A 131 -0.67 -9.83 -2.63
N GLY A 132 -0.76 -9.16 -1.49
CA GLY A 132 -1.97 -8.43 -1.09
C GLY A 132 -1.96 -7.04 -1.71
N VAL A 133 -3.04 -6.65 -2.40
CA VAL A 133 -3.23 -5.28 -2.92
C VAL A 133 -4.54 -4.74 -2.37
N VAL A 134 -4.47 -3.88 -1.36
CA VAL A 134 -5.67 -3.48 -0.61
C VAL A 134 -5.80 -1.98 -0.46
N THR A 135 -7.04 -1.52 -0.30
CA THR A 135 -7.34 -0.10 -0.12
C THR A 135 -7.78 0.22 1.29
N LYS A 136 -7.32 1.36 1.83
CA LYS A 136 -7.85 1.96 3.05
C LYS A 136 -9.04 2.85 2.71
N PRO A 137 -10.10 2.87 3.53
CA PRO A 137 -11.29 3.65 3.24
C PRO A 137 -11.02 5.17 3.27
N PHE A 138 -11.88 5.95 2.64
CA PHE A 138 -11.84 7.40 2.75
C PHE A 138 -12.17 7.85 4.18
N ALA A 139 -11.65 9.01 4.61
CA ALA A 139 -11.96 9.55 5.95
C ALA A 139 -13.46 9.78 6.16
N PHE A 140 -14.21 10.10 5.09
CA PHE A 140 -15.66 10.32 5.16
C PHE A 140 -16.46 9.03 5.41
N GLU A 141 -15.91 7.84 5.16
CA GLU A 141 -16.58 6.56 5.44
C GLU A 141 -16.67 6.26 6.94
N GLY A 142 -15.93 7.01 7.75
CA GLY A 142 -16.06 7.03 9.20
C GLY A 142 -14.98 6.24 9.95
N LYS A 143 -14.76 6.63 11.22
CA LYS A 143 -13.67 6.10 12.06
C LYS A 143 -13.76 4.61 12.34
N ARG A 144 -14.98 4.05 12.42
CA ARG A 144 -15.18 2.61 12.64
C ARG A 144 -14.61 1.79 11.49
N ARG A 145 -14.89 2.23 10.26
CA ARG A 145 -14.43 1.58 9.02
C ARG A 145 -12.92 1.64 8.88
N LEU A 146 -12.33 2.78 9.22
CA LEU A 146 -10.87 2.94 9.25
C LEU A 146 -10.20 2.01 10.27
N ARG A 147 -10.74 1.90 11.49
CA ARG A 147 -10.19 0.99 12.51
C ARG A 147 -10.26 -0.48 12.07
N GLN A 148 -11.40 -0.91 11.53
CA GLN A 148 -11.55 -2.25 10.98
C GLN A 148 -10.55 -2.50 9.84
N ALA A 149 -10.30 -1.49 9.01
CA ALA A 149 -9.32 -1.59 7.94
C ALA A 149 -7.90 -1.77 8.47
N GLU A 150 -7.50 -1.02 9.51
CA GLU A 150 -6.19 -1.14 10.13
C GLU A 150 -5.98 -2.52 10.77
N GLU A 151 -6.97 -3.02 11.50
CA GLU A 151 -6.95 -4.37 12.11
C GLU A 151 -6.79 -5.45 11.02
N GLY A 152 -7.61 -5.40 9.96
CA GLY A 152 -7.52 -6.38 8.88
C GLY A 152 -6.24 -6.28 8.04
N ILE A 153 -5.67 -5.08 7.89
CA ILE A 153 -4.38 -4.89 7.19
C ILE A 153 -3.25 -5.55 7.98
N GLN A 154 -3.28 -5.46 9.31
CA GLN A 154 -2.28 -6.10 10.15
C GLN A 154 -2.36 -7.62 10.03
N GLU A 155 -3.56 -8.20 10.08
CA GLU A 155 -3.76 -9.64 9.88
C GLU A 155 -3.34 -10.10 8.47
N LEU A 156 -3.69 -9.31 7.45
CA LEU A 156 -3.31 -9.62 6.07
C LEU A 156 -1.79 -9.59 5.87
N LYS A 157 -1.09 -8.66 6.53
CA LYS A 157 0.37 -8.54 6.44
C LYS A 157 1.07 -9.83 6.86
N GLU A 158 0.55 -10.54 7.85
CA GLU A 158 1.09 -11.82 8.32
C GLU A 158 0.80 -12.97 7.35
N ALA A 159 -0.25 -12.83 6.54
CA ALA A 159 -0.72 -13.86 5.61
C ALA A 159 -0.14 -13.76 4.18
N VAL A 160 0.50 -12.65 3.82
CA VAL A 160 1.07 -12.42 2.48
C VAL A 160 2.60 -12.39 2.49
N ASP A 161 3.22 -12.41 1.31
CA ASP A 161 4.66 -12.16 1.15
C ASP A 161 4.95 -10.66 1.01
N THR A 162 4.10 -9.97 0.24
CA THR A 162 4.14 -8.51 0.06
C THR A 162 2.72 -7.94 0.15
N LEU A 163 2.58 -6.80 0.83
CA LEU A 163 1.33 -6.08 1.02
C LEU A 163 1.44 -4.64 0.49
N ILE A 164 0.78 -4.37 -0.62
CA ILE A 164 0.61 -3.03 -1.19
C ILE A 164 -0.65 -2.42 -0.58
N VAL A 165 -0.49 -1.31 0.15
CA VAL A 165 -1.59 -0.60 0.80
C VAL A 165 -1.82 0.73 0.11
N ILE A 166 -3.00 0.90 -0.49
CA ILE A 166 -3.40 2.12 -1.19
C ILE A 166 -4.31 2.96 -0.27
N PRO A 167 -3.84 4.12 0.22
CA PRO A 167 -4.68 5.02 1.00
C PRO A 167 -5.61 5.84 0.09
N ASN A 168 -6.92 5.51 0.07
CA ASN A 168 -7.90 6.24 -0.77
C ASN A 168 -7.91 7.75 -0.50
N GLN A 169 -7.59 8.15 0.73
CA GLN A 169 -7.48 9.56 1.10
C GLN A 169 -6.42 10.32 0.28
N LYS A 170 -5.34 9.67 -0.15
CA LYS A 170 -4.29 10.27 -0.98
C LYS A 170 -4.72 10.41 -2.44
N LEU A 171 -5.65 9.58 -2.91
CA LEU A 171 -6.22 9.74 -4.25
C LEU A 171 -6.98 11.07 -4.39
N LEU A 172 -7.49 11.62 -3.28
CA LEU A 172 -8.15 12.92 -3.27
C LEU A 172 -7.23 14.10 -3.62
N SER A 173 -5.90 13.97 -3.51
CA SER A 173 -4.99 15.04 -3.94
C SER A 173 -4.82 15.10 -5.46
N TYR A 174 -5.13 14.02 -6.17
CA TYR A 174 -5.08 13.96 -7.64
C TYR A 174 -6.36 14.45 -8.32
N VAL A 175 -7.49 14.42 -7.61
CA VAL A 175 -8.79 14.73 -8.20
C VAL A 175 -9.22 16.16 -7.94
N GLY A 176 -9.76 16.81 -8.98
CA GLY A 176 -10.34 18.13 -8.87
C GLY A 176 -11.65 18.13 -8.05
N LYS A 177 -12.04 19.30 -7.54
CA LYS A 177 -13.27 19.52 -6.73
C LYS A 177 -14.58 19.04 -7.39
N GLN A 178 -14.56 18.77 -8.69
CA GLN A 178 -15.72 18.33 -9.47
C GLN A 178 -15.87 16.81 -9.58
N THR A 179 -14.97 16.04 -8.98
CA THR A 179 -15.00 14.57 -9.06
C THR A 179 -16.18 14.04 -8.27
N SER A 180 -17.04 13.25 -8.94
CA SER A 180 -18.20 12.64 -8.30
C SER A 180 -17.79 11.53 -7.33
N PHE A 181 -18.72 11.15 -6.45
CA PHE A 181 -18.53 10.00 -5.57
C PHE A 181 -18.21 8.73 -6.35
N THR A 182 -18.92 8.47 -7.44
CA THR A 182 -18.67 7.30 -8.30
C THR A 182 -17.30 7.36 -8.96
N GLY A 183 -16.90 8.53 -9.47
CA GLY A 183 -15.58 8.73 -10.07
C GLY A 183 -14.44 8.52 -9.08
N ALA A 184 -14.62 8.87 -7.81
CA ALA A 184 -13.61 8.65 -6.78
C ALA A 184 -13.36 7.15 -6.52
N PHE A 185 -14.41 6.31 -6.52
CA PHE A 185 -14.25 4.86 -6.38
C PHE A 185 -13.73 4.19 -7.66
N SER A 186 -14.12 4.70 -8.84
CA SER A 186 -13.52 4.22 -10.10
C SER A 186 -12.01 4.47 -10.13
N LEU A 187 -11.54 5.60 -9.60
CA LEU A 187 -10.10 5.85 -9.46
C LEU A 187 -9.41 4.85 -8.52
N VAL A 188 -10.09 4.43 -7.44
CA VAL A 188 -9.58 3.39 -6.55
C VAL A 188 -9.44 2.06 -7.29
N ASP A 189 -10.46 1.68 -8.05
CA ASP A 189 -10.46 0.45 -8.85
C ASP A 189 -9.35 0.49 -9.92
N ASP A 190 -9.12 1.65 -10.54
CA ASP A 190 -8.05 1.84 -11.52
C ASP A 190 -6.65 1.71 -10.90
N VAL A 191 -6.43 2.22 -9.68
CA VAL A 191 -5.14 2.05 -8.99
C VAL A 191 -4.92 0.59 -8.58
N LEU A 192 -5.96 -0.10 -8.10
CA LEU A 192 -5.90 -1.54 -7.82
C LEU A 192 -5.57 -2.35 -9.08
N LYS A 193 -6.21 -2.01 -10.21
CA LYS A 193 -5.92 -2.58 -11.52
C LYS A 193 -4.47 -2.35 -11.91
N GLN A 194 -4.00 -1.11 -11.85
CA GLN A 194 -2.62 -0.76 -12.20
C GLN A 194 -1.60 -1.51 -11.36
N ALA A 195 -1.86 -1.73 -10.07
CA ALA A 195 -0.96 -2.48 -9.20
C ALA A 195 -0.82 -3.95 -9.58
N VAL A 196 -1.92 -4.57 -10.02
CA VAL A 196 -1.92 -5.97 -10.48
C VAL A 196 -1.27 -6.06 -11.86
N CYS A 197 -1.72 -5.23 -12.82
CA CYS A 197 -1.18 -5.19 -14.18
C CYS A 197 0.32 -4.93 -14.19
N SER A 198 0.80 -3.97 -13.39
CA SER A 198 2.21 -3.57 -13.42
C SER A 198 3.16 -4.70 -13.06
N ILE A 199 2.71 -5.69 -12.29
CA ILE A 199 3.50 -6.87 -11.92
C ILE A 199 3.20 -8.03 -12.86
N SER A 200 1.93 -8.28 -13.19
CA SER A 200 1.57 -9.39 -14.07
C SER A 200 2.12 -9.22 -15.49
N ASP A 201 2.11 -8.00 -16.02
CA ASP A 201 2.55 -7.71 -17.38
C ASP A 201 4.05 -7.97 -17.57
N LEU A 202 4.85 -7.82 -16.50
CA LEU A 202 6.29 -8.11 -16.52
C LEU A 202 6.61 -9.60 -16.65
N ILE A 203 5.68 -10.47 -16.26
CA ILE A 203 5.85 -11.92 -16.22
C ILE A 203 5.19 -12.58 -17.44
N VAL A 204 4.00 -12.09 -17.79
CA VAL A 204 3.09 -12.74 -18.76
C VAL A 204 3.26 -12.17 -20.16
N THR A 205 3.44 -10.86 -20.27
CA THR A 205 3.45 -10.18 -21.57
C THR A 205 4.88 -10.17 -22.11
N PRO A 206 5.11 -10.61 -23.36
CA PRO A 206 6.41 -10.44 -24.00
C PRO A 206 6.77 -8.96 -24.09
N GLY A 207 7.70 -8.52 -23.26
CA GLY A 207 8.31 -7.21 -23.25
C GLY A 207 9.62 -7.17 -24.05
N LEU A 208 10.17 -5.96 -24.20
CA LEU A 208 11.53 -5.76 -24.73
C LEU A 208 12.57 -6.30 -23.75
N ILE A 209 12.28 -6.20 -22.46
CA ILE A 209 13.11 -6.65 -21.36
C ILE A 209 12.19 -7.43 -20.42
N ASN A 210 12.15 -8.75 -20.62
CA ASN A 210 11.42 -9.66 -19.74
C ASN A 210 12.18 -9.88 -18.46
N LEU A 211 11.44 -9.91 -17.37
CA LEU A 211 11.93 -10.39 -16.08
C LEU A 211 11.53 -11.84 -15.92
N ASP A 212 12.39 -12.64 -15.30
CA ASP A 212 11.99 -13.98 -14.92
C ASP A 212 11.13 -13.95 -13.63
N PHE A 213 10.36 -15.02 -13.40
CA PHE A 213 9.54 -15.09 -12.20
C PHE A 213 10.39 -15.17 -10.92
N ALA A 214 11.63 -15.66 -11.01
CA ALA A 214 12.51 -15.80 -9.86
C ALA A 214 13.00 -14.43 -9.35
N ASP A 215 13.26 -13.48 -10.24
CA ASP A 215 13.60 -12.09 -10.00
C ASP A 215 12.46 -11.38 -9.25
N VAL A 216 11.23 -11.52 -9.74
CA VAL A 216 10.03 -10.96 -9.06
C VAL A 216 9.84 -11.61 -7.69
N LYS A 217 10.01 -12.93 -7.59
CA LYS A 217 9.94 -13.67 -6.32
C LYS A 217 11.03 -13.26 -5.33
N CYS A 218 12.22 -12.90 -5.82
CA CYS A 218 13.32 -12.44 -4.99
C CYS A 218 13.02 -11.07 -4.36
N ILE A 219 12.46 -10.13 -5.13
CA ILE A 219 12.09 -8.81 -4.61
C ILE A 219 10.80 -8.84 -3.79
N MET A 220 9.79 -9.61 -4.17
CA MET A 220 8.48 -9.57 -3.51
C MET A 220 8.30 -10.66 -2.45
N GLY A 221 9.27 -11.56 -2.29
CA GLY A 221 9.24 -12.61 -1.29
C GLY A 221 9.52 -12.08 0.12
N SER A 222 8.55 -12.22 1.02
CA SER A 222 8.69 -11.90 2.47
C SER A 222 9.15 -10.47 2.80
N MET A 223 8.82 -9.48 1.95
CA MET A 223 9.20 -8.08 2.16
C MET A 223 8.20 -7.29 3.02
N GLY A 224 7.04 -7.86 3.34
CA GLY A 224 6.04 -7.19 4.18
C GLY A 224 5.39 -6.01 3.46
N LYS A 225 5.54 -4.79 3.97
CA LYS A 225 4.83 -3.62 3.41
C LYS A 225 5.52 -3.12 2.13
N ALA A 226 4.70 -2.82 1.12
CA ALA A 226 5.12 -2.20 -0.13
C ALA A 226 4.30 -0.95 -0.46
N LEU A 227 4.90 -0.05 -1.24
CA LEU A 227 4.30 1.17 -1.76
C LEU A 227 4.43 1.18 -3.28
N MET A 228 3.47 1.82 -3.94
CA MET A 228 3.43 1.92 -5.40
C MET A 228 3.25 3.38 -5.82
N GLY A 229 4.04 3.82 -6.79
CA GLY A 229 3.86 5.08 -7.50
C GLY A 229 3.76 4.83 -8.98
N SER A 230 2.92 5.57 -9.69
CA SER A 230 2.82 5.49 -11.14
C SER A 230 2.72 6.89 -11.74
N GLY A 231 3.36 7.07 -12.89
CA GLY A 231 3.37 8.31 -13.65
C GLY A 231 3.17 8.01 -15.13
N THR A 232 2.39 8.84 -15.82
CA THR A 232 2.24 8.77 -17.28
C THR A 232 2.55 10.14 -17.88
N ALA A 233 3.26 10.13 -19.01
CA ALA A 233 3.62 11.33 -19.75
C ALA A 233 3.70 11.02 -21.25
N SER A 234 3.72 12.07 -22.06
CA SER A 234 3.78 12.01 -23.53
C SER A 234 4.65 13.15 -24.07
N GLY A 235 5.07 13.04 -25.34
CA GLY A 235 5.98 14.01 -25.97
C GLY A 235 7.47 13.72 -25.72
N GLU A 236 8.33 14.68 -26.07
CA GLU A 236 9.79 14.48 -26.13
C GLU A 236 10.44 14.17 -24.76
N MET A 237 9.89 14.70 -23.67
CA MET A 237 10.40 14.47 -22.30
C MET A 237 9.58 13.45 -21.52
N ARG A 238 8.79 12.61 -22.20
CA ARG A 238 7.88 11.65 -21.53
C ARG A 238 8.61 10.72 -20.57
N ALA A 239 9.87 10.38 -20.84
CA ALA A 239 10.64 9.48 -20.00
C ALA A 239 10.89 10.05 -18.59
N VAL A 240 11.52 11.22 -18.57
CA VAL A 240 11.85 12.01 -17.38
C VAL A 240 10.57 12.41 -16.64
N GLU A 241 9.56 12.90 -17.35
CA GLU A 241 8.31 13.34 -16.73
C GLU A 241 7.52 12.18 -16.10
N ALA A 242 7.44 11.03 -16.76
CA ALA A 242 6.74 9.86 -16.22
C ALA A 242 7.46 9.31 -14.99
N ALA A 243 8.80 9.20 -15.02
CA ALA A 243 9.61 8.79 -13.87
C ALA A 243 9.45 9.76 -12.69
N GLN A 244 9.51 11.07 -12.95
CA GLN A 244 9.34 12.08 -11.92
C GLN A 244 7.93 12.02 -11.29
N LYS A 245 6.88 11.85 -12.09
CA LYS A 245 5.51 11.65 -11.59
C LYS A 245 5.36 10.37 -10.77
N ALA A 246 6.06 9.30 -11.14
CA ALA A 246 6.03 8.04 -10.40
C ALA A 246 6.66 8.19 -9.01
N ILE A 247 7.87 8.76 -8.92
CA ILE A 247 8.61 8.96 -7.66
C ILE A 247 7.91 9.99 -6.75
N SER A 248 7.34 11.04 -7.33
CA SER A 248 6.61 12.08 -6.58
C SER A 248 5.15 11.70 -6.28
N SER A 249 4.75 10.46 -6.52
CA SER A 249 3.38 10.03 -6.27
C SER A 249 3.04 10.10 -4.77
N PRO A 250 1.92 10.75 -4.38
CA PRO A 250 1.32 10.69 -3.04
C PRO A 250 1.02 9.28 -2.51
N LEU A 251 1.10 8.24 -3.35
CA LEU A 251 0.97 6.85 -2.93
C LEU A 251 2.30 6.27 -2.39
N LEU A 252 3.44 6.93 -2.65
CA LEU A 252 4.78 6.63 -2.11
C LEU A 252 5.09 7.48 -0.83
N ASP A 253 4.08 8.03 -0.16
CA ASP A 253 4.18 9.00 0.94
C ASP A 253 5.16 8.63 2.10
N GLU A 254 5.80 9.67 2.67
CA GLU A 254 6.75 9.76 3.83
C GLU A 254 7.93 8.79 3.91
N ALA A 255 7.86 7.62 3.29
CA ALA A 255 9.03 6.79 3.02
C ALA A 255 9.61 7.23 1.68
N THR A 256 10.72 7.97 1.72
CA THR A 256 11.53 8.16 0.52
C THR A 256 11.82 6.78 -0.10
N VAL A 257 11.88 6.70 -1.43
CA VAL A 257 12.28 5.47 -2.15
C VAL A 257 13.63 4.94 -1.61
N ASP A 258 14.45 5.84 -1.07
CA ASP A 258 15.65 5.61 -0.26
C ASP A 258 15.50 4.65 0.94
N GLY A 259 14.30 4.43 1.47
CA GLY A 259 14.07 3.47 2.56
C GLY A 259 13.81 2.03 2.11
N ALA A 260 13.71 1.77 0.80
CA ALA A 260 13.29 0.49 0.25
C ALA A 260 14.49 -0.43 -0.03
N LYS A 261 14.40 -1.69 0.39
CA LYS A 261 15.42 -2.72 0.13
C LYS A 261 15.28 -3.36 -1.24
N GLY A 262 14.07 -3.36 -1.80
CA GLY A 262 13.79 -3.88 -3.13
C GLY A 262 12.91 -2.93 -3.92
N ILE A 263 13.28 -2.64 -5.18
CA ILE A 263 12.53 -1.75 -6.06
C ILE A 263 12.29 -2.47 -7.39
N LEU A 264 11.01 -2.55 -7.78
CA LEU A 264 10.59 -3.03 -9.09
C LEU A 264 10.12 -1.84 -9.92
N ILE A 265 10.73 -1.67 -11.09
CA ILE A 265 10.41 -0.63 -12.07
C ILE A 265 9.77 -1.28 -13.28
N ASN A 266 8.53 -0.91 -13.59
CA ASN A 266 7.87 -1.30 -14.83
C ASN A 266 7.72 -0.08 -15.74
N ILE A 267 8.27 -0.17 -16.95
CA ILE A 267 8.14 0.83 -17.99
C ILE A 267 7.24 0.27 -19.09
N THR A 268 6.13 0.95 -19.36
CA THR A 268 5.19 0.57 -20.43
C THR A 268 5.10 1.70 -21.45
N GLY A 269 5.21 1.37 -22.74
CA GLY A 269 5.05 2.34 -23.82
C GLY A 269 4.71 1.67 -25.15
N GLY A 270 4.50 2.47 -26.19
CA GLY A 270 4.24 1.98 -27.54
C GLY A 270 5.45 1.34 -28.23
N GLU A 271 5.27 0.90 -29.48
CA GLU A 271 6.37 0.38 -30.32
C GLU A 271 7.45 1.44 -30.61
N ASP A 272 7.15 2.71 -30.32
CA ASP A 272 8.03 3.86 -30.41
C ASP A 272 8.92 4.08 -29.16
N LEU A 273 8.83 3.20 -28.15
CA LEU A 273 9.68 3.25 -26.95
C LEU A 273 11.16 3.01 -27.31
N THR A 274 12.03 3.92 -26.92
CA THR A 274 13.47 3.84 -27.21
C THR A 274 14.29 3.40 -26.00
N LEU A 275 15.47 2.80 -26.26
CA LEU A 275 16.41 2.43 -25.19
C LEU A 275 16.90 3.64 -24.39
N LEU A 276 17.02 4.81 -25.04
CA LEU A 276 17.44 6.04 -24.36
C LEU A 276 16.41 6.46 -23.31
N GLU A 277 15.11 6.46 -23.67
CA GLU A 277 14.02 6.78 -22.77
C GLU A 277 13.95 5.81 -21.58
N ILE A 278 14.12 4.51 -21.84
CA ILE A 278 14.19 3.48 -20.78
C ILE A 278 15.34 3.78 -19.82
N ASN A 279 16.53 4.10 -20.36
CA ASN A 279 17.72 4.41 -19.55
C ASN A 279 17.53 5.69 -18.72
N GLU A 280 16.99 6.76 -19.30
CA GLU A 280 16.75 8.03 -18.60
C GLU A 280 15.76 7.86 -17.44
N ALA A 281 14.65 7.14 -17.66
CA ALA A 281 13.69 6.89 -16.59
C ALA A 281 14.26 5.99 -15.49
N SER A 282 15.02 4.96 -15.87
CA SER A 282 15.64 4.04 -14.90
C SER A 282 16.69 4.74 -14.05
N MET A 283 17.58 5.53 -14.66
CA MET A 283 18.61 6.29 -13.95
C MET A 283 17.99 7.28 -12.95
N MET A 284 16.93 8.00 -13.35
CA MET A 284 16.25 8.93 -12.43
C MET A 284 15.69 8.22 -11.19
N ILE A 285 15.13 7.02 -11.34
CA ILE A 285 14.62 6.26 -10.20
C ILE A 285 15.77 5.75 -9.32
N GLN A 286 16.85 5.26 -9.94
CA GLN A 286 18.04 4.78 -9.23
C GLN A 286 18.71 5.89 -8.41
N GLU A 287 18.78 7.12 -8.92
CA GLU A 287 19.31 8.28 -8.19
C GLU A 287 18.49 8.65 -6.93
N ASN A 288 17.23 8.20 -6.84
CA ASN A 288 16.36 8.43 -5.69
C ASN A 288 16.21 7.18 -4.79
N ALA A 289 16.88 6.09 -5.14
CA ALA A 289 16.88 4.83 -4.41
C ALA A 289 18.10 4.73 -3.47
N HIS A 290 18.00 3.85 -2.48
CA HIS A 290 19.13 3.53 -1.60
C HIS A 290 20.27 2.88 -2.40
N GLU A 291 21.53 3.15 -2.06
CA GLU A 291 22.69 2.57 -2.74
C GLU A 291 22.70 1.03 -2.67
N ASP A 292 22.20 0.47 -1.57
CA ASP A 292 22.08 -0.99 -1.35
C ASP A 292 20.73 -1.58 -1.81
N ALA A 293 19.85 -0.81 -2.46
CA ALA A 293 18.57 -1.33 -2.94
C ALA A 293 18.76 -2.34 -4.07
N HIS A 294 18.09 -3.49 -4.00
CA HIS A 294 18.01 -4.42 -5.12
C HIS A 294 16.97 -3.89 -6.12
N ILE A 295 17.44 -3.40 -7.26
CA ILE A 295 16.58 -2.78 -8.29
C ILE A 295 16.43 -3.73 -9.48
N ILE A 296 15.19 -4.03 -9.84
CA ILE A 296 14.85 -4.78 -11.03
C ILE A 296 13.97 -3.91 -11.92
N PHE A 297 14.26 -3.89 -13.21
CA PHE A 297 13.51 -3.10 -14.18
C PHE A 297 13.05 -3.98 -15.35
N GLY A 298 11.82 -3.77 -15.80
CA GLY A 298 11.28 -4.40 -16.99
C GLY A 298 10.61 -3.38 -17.90
N ALA A 299 10.55 -3.72 -19.19
CA ALA A 299 10.00 -2.86 -20.22
C ALA A 299 9.00 -3.64 -21.09
N VAL A 300 7.75 -3.20 -21.08
CA VAL A 300 6.62 -3.83 -21.78
C VAL A 300 6.15 -2.93 -22.92
N ILE A 301 5.83 -3.54 -24.06
CA ILE A 301 5.28 -2.83 -25.21
C ILE A 301 3.77 -3.01 -25.24
N ASP A 302 3.05 -1.90 -25.11
CA ASP A 302 1.61 -1.81 -25.30
C ASP A 302 1.30 -0.93 -26.52
N LYS A 303 0.77 -1.54 -27.57
CA LYS A 303 0.40 -0.85 -28.82
C LYS A 303 -0.64 0.25 -28.62
N GLN A 304 -1.39 0.22 -27.53
CA GLN A 304 -2.37 1.27 -27.20
C GLN A 304 -1.72 2.52 -26.62
N MET A 305 -0.43 2.47 -26.27
CA MET A 305 0.33 3.57 -25.64
C MET A 305 1.30 4.27 -26.61
N GLU A 306 1.00 4.27 -27.92
CA GLU A 306 1.82 4.97 -28.91
C GLU A 306 1.93 6.47 -28.59
N GLY A 307 3.17 7.00 -28.49
CA GLY A 307 3.43 8.38 -28.10
C GLY A 307 3.29 8.68 -26.59
N GLU A 308 2.92 7.69 -25.78
CA GLU A 308 2.83 7.79 -24.32
C GLU A 308 3.84 6.84 -23.65
N MET A 309 4.20 7.15 -22.41
CA MET A 309 5.02 6.30 -21.58
C MET A 309 4.49 6.33 -20.16
N ARG A 310 4.35 5.15 -19.56
CA ARG A 310 4.00 4.96 -18.15
C ARG A 310 5.16 4.31 -17.42
N VAL A 311 5.50 4.88 -16.28
CA VAL A 311 6.51 4.35 -15.35
C VAL A 311 5.79 4.03 -14.05
N THR A 312 5.94 2.79 -13.59
CA THR A 312 5.41 2.33 -12.31
C THR A 312 6.56 1.85 -11.44
N VAL A 313 6.63 2.34 -10.23
CA VAL A 313 7.65 1.99 -9.23
C VAL A 313 6.96 1.32 -8.07
N ILE A 314 7.42 0.12 -7.72
CA ILE A 314 6.97 -0.63 -6.55
C ILE A 314 8.17 -0.77 -5.62
N ALA A 315 8.07 -0.12 -4.47
CA ALA A 315 9.09 -0.13 -3.44
C ALA A 315 8.67 -1.10 -2.32
N THR A 316 9.59 -1.96 -1.91
CA THR A 316 9.36 -3.07 -0.97
C THR A 316 10.45 -3.10 0.10
N GLY A 317 10.17 -3.77 1.23
CA GLY A 317 11.17 -4.02 2.26
C GLY A 317 11.54 -2.77 3.07
N PHE A 318 10.58 -1.85 3.24
CA PHE A 318 10.73 -0.72 4.14
C PHE A 318 10.95 -1.22 5.57
N GLU A 319 11.98 -0.70 6.24
CA GLU A 319 12.19 -1.01 7.66
C GLU A 319 10.97 -0.57 8.46
N GLU A 320 10.41 -1.48 9.25
CA GLU A 320 9.54 -1.06 10.33
C GLU A 320 10.39 -0.21 11.24
N ALA A 321 10.11 1.09 11.31
CA ALA A 321 10.51 1.86 12.46
C ALA A 321 9.97 1.08 13.67
N GLU A 322 10.87 0.44 14.43
CA GLU A 322 10.50 -0.17 15.70
C GLU A 322 9.65 0.87 16.43
N PRO A 323 8.42 0.54 16.87
CA PRO A 323 7.65 1.47 17.65
C PRO A 323 8.55 1.80 18.82
N VAL A 324 9.03 3.05 18.88
CA VAL A 324 9.86 3.54 19.97
C VAL A 324 9.11 3.12 21.22
N ARG A 325 9.62 2.09 21.90
CA ARG A 325 9.07 1.63 23.16
C ARG A 325 9.14 2.86 24.02
N THR A 326 8.00 3.52 24.15
CA THR A 326 7.86 4.63 25.07
C THR A 326 7.98 3.91 26.39
N GLU A 327 9.18 3.85 26.95
CA GLU A 327 9.41 3.32 28.29
C GLU A 327 8.34 3.95 29.15
N GLU A 328 7.45 3.12 29.68
CA GLU A 328 6.36 3.56 30.53
C GLU A 328 7.02 4.31 31.69
N ARG A 329 7.02 5.65 31.60
CA ARG A 329 7.40 6.47 32.75
C ARG A 329 6.43 6.06 33.86
N PRO A 330 6.93 5.59 35.01
CA PRO A 330 6.08 5.03 36.04
C PRO A 330 5.03 6.07 36.41
N ALA A 331 3.76 5.67 36.31
CA ALA A 331 2.64 6.55 36.58
C ALA A 331 2.78 7.13 38.01
N LEU A 332 2.89 8.45 38.11
CA LEU A 332 2.85 9.14 39.39
C LEU A 332 1.51 8.85 40.06
N ARG A 333 1.53 8.06 41.15
CA ARG A 333 0.36 7.81 41.99
C ARG A 333 -0.20 9.14 42.49
N LYS A 334 -1.45 9.45 42.13
CA LYS A 334 -2.22 10.51 42.82
C LYS A 334 -2.43 10.09 44.27
N VAL A 335 -1.72 10.74 45.19
CA VAL A 335 -2.03 10.68 46.63
C VAL A 335 -3.25 11.55 46.87
N VAL A 336 -4.39 10.93 47.20
CA VAL A 336 -5.57 11.63 47.69
C VAL A 336 -5.55 11.52 49.21
N GLY A 337 -5.45 12.67 49.91
CA GLY A 337 -5.69 12.75 51.35
C GLY A 337 -4.50 13.05 52.28
N GLY A 338 -3.55 13.91 51.87
CA GLY A 338 -2.51 14.42 52.78
C GLY A 338 -2.75 15.90 53.16
N SER A 339 -2.75 16.20 54.46
CA SER A 339 -2.73 17.59 54.98
C SER A 339 -1.45 18.32 54.54
N PRO A 340 -1.48 19.65 54.32
CA PRO A 340 -0.34 20.37 53.78
C PRO A 340 0.83 20.31 54.75
N ILE A 341 1.97 19.81 54.27
CA ILE A 341 3.26 19.92 54.98
C ILE A 341 3.70 21.38 54.85
N SER A 342 3.89 22.03 56.00
CA SER A 342 4.45 23.37 56.12
C SER A 342 5.85 23.39 55.51
N GLU A 343 6.10 24.30 54.57
CA GLU A 343 7.42 24.58 54.01
C GLU A 343 8.37 25.01 55.14
N ASN A 344 9.32 24.15 55.48
CA ASN A 344 10.56 24.52 56.13
C ASN A 344 11.66 23.62 55.55
N ASP A 345 12.59 24.26 54.84
CA ASP A 345 13.93 23.82 54.44
C ASP A 345 14.11 22.45 53.76
N SER A 346 14.40 22.47 52.46
CA SER A 346 15.79 22.36 51.95
C SER A 346 15.82 22.11 50.43
N ASP A 347 15.92 23.17 49.62
CA ASP A 347 16.72 23.21 48.37
C ASP A 347 16.62 24.59 47.71
N SER A 348 17.27 25.58 48.31
CA SER A 348 17.23 26.99 47.87
C SER A 348 18.29 27.35 46.82
N THR A 349 19.00 26.37 46.26
CA THR A 349 20.19 26.62 45.42
C THR A 349 19.86 26.74 43.93
N SER A 350 18.88 25.98 43.43
CA SER A 350 18.58 25.94 41.98
C SER A 350 17.73 27.12 41.49
N TYR A 351 16.87 27.68 42.34
CA TYR A 351 15.98 28.79 41.96
C TYR A 351 16.65 30.17 41.97
N LYS A 352 17.71 30.35 42.76
CA LYS A 352 18.47 31.62 42.80
C LYS A 352 19.28 31.84 41.52
N HIS A 353 19.79 30.75 40.91
CA HIS A 353 20.58 30.82 39.69
C HIS A 353 19.75 31.29 38.47
N LEU A 354 18.49 30.83 38.37
CA LEU A 354 17.59 31.20 37.27
C LEU A 354 17.13 32.66 37.38
N LYS A 355 16.92 33.17 38.60
CA LYS A 355 16.55 34.57 38.83
C LYS A 355 17.69 35.54 38.50
N SER A 356 18.93 35.17 38.84
CA SER A 356 20.14 35.93 38.50
C SER A 356 20.37 36.02 36.99
N LEU A 357 20.15 34.93 36.26
CA LEU A 357 20.32 34.91 34.79
C LEU A 357 19.26 35.77 34.09
N ALA A 358 18.01 35.72 34.56
CA ALA A 358 16.93 36.53 33.99
C ALA A 358 17.13 38.04 34.21
N SER A 359 17.71 38.44 35.34
CA SER A 359 18.04 39.86 35.59
C SER A 359 19.19 40.36 34.72
N SER A 360 20.24 39.56 34.50
CA SER A 360 21.37 39.95 33.65
C SER A 360 20.98 40.14 32.18
N ILE A 361 20.10 39.29 31.67
CA ILE A 361 19.58 39.39 30.28
C ILE A 361 18.72 40.65 30.09
N LYS A 362 18.07 41.12 31.16
CA LYS A 362 17.21 42.33 31.12
C LYS A 362 18.00 43.64 31.19
N GLU A 363 19.19 43.63 31.78
CA GLU A 363 20.08 44.80 31.86
C GLU A 363 20.89 45.03 30.57
N GLU A 364 21.19 43.98 29.80
CA GLU A 364 21.94 44.09 28.54
C GLU A 364 21.11 44.64 27.35
N ASN A 365 19.79 44.78 27.48
CA ASN A 365 18.93 45.22 26.38
C ASN A 365 17.78 46.14 26.84
N PRO A 366 18.02 47.45 27.04
CA PRO A 366 17.04 48.37 27.62
C PRO A 366 15.89 48.79 26.70
N ASP A 367 15.94 48.51 25.38
CA ASP A 367 14.91 48.94 24.41
C ASP A 367 13.84 47.86 24.11
N ALA A 368 13.33 47.19 25.14
CA ALA A 368 12.23 46.24 25.02
C ALA A 368 10.83 46.88 25.23
N SER A 369 10.64 48.14 24.84
CA SER A 369 9.31 48.80 24.85
C SER A 369 8.59 48.75 23.50
N SER A 370 9.06 47.95 22.55
CA SER A 370 8.38 47.66 21.28
C SER A 370 7.73 46.27 21.34
N LEU A 371 6.42 46.21 21.11
CA LEU A 371 5.53 45.04 21.21
C LEU A 371 5.85 43.85 20.27
N THR A 372 7.05 43.75 19.71
CA THR A 372 7.43 42.75 18.71
C THR A 372 8.59 41.81 19.09
N ALA A 373 9.17 41.92 20.29
CA ALA A 373 10.37 41.15 20.67
C ALA A 373 10.13 40.01 21.69
N ASN A 374 8.99 39.32 21.64
CA ASN A 374 8.62 38.29 22.64
C ASN A 374 8.80 36.83 22.17
N PHE A 375 9.81 36.53 21.36
CA PHE A 375 10.08 35.15 20.90
C PHE A 375 11.38 34.50 21.42
N ASP A 376 12.35 35.27 21.93
CA ASP A 376 13.65 34.70 22.36
C ASP A 376 13.70 34.22 23.82
N ILE A 377 12.59 34.29 24.56
CA ILE A 377 12.52 33.73 25.92
C ILE A 377 11.77 32.40 25.91
N PRO A 378 12.42 31.27 26.27
CA PRO A 378 11.76 29.97 26.37
C PRO A 378 10.52 30.01 27.27
N THR A 379 9.45 29.33 26.84
CA THR A 379 8.11 29.44 27.43
C THR A 379 8.04 29.13 28.93
N PHE A 380 8.96 28.29 29.43
CA PHE A 380 9.01 27.90 30.85
C PHE A 380 9.55 29.01 31.79
N LEU A 381 10.27 30.00 31.26
CA LEU A 381 10.79 31.14 32.04
C LEU A 381 9.79 32.30 32.15
N ARG A 382 8.78 32.36 31.27
CA ARG A 382 7.79 33.46 31.24
C ARG A 382 6.83 33.44 32.43
N LYS A 383 6.58 32.28 33.04
CA LYS A 383 5.61 32.10 34.14
C LYS A 383 6.10 32.55 35.51
N HIS A 384 7.35 32.97 35.65
CA HIS A 384 7.94 33.39 36.94
C HIS A 384 8.31 34.88 36.99
N ALA A 385 7.87 35.66 36.00
CA ALA A 385 8.20 37.08 35.86
C ALA A 385 7.03 38.04 36.15
N ASP A 386 5.87 37.52 36.58
CA ASP A 386 4.76 38.33 37.14
C ASP A 386 4.69 38.18 38.67
#